data_AF-A0AAU5ZAA1-F1
#
_entry.id   AF-A0AAU5ZAA1-F1
#
_cell.length_a   1.000
_cell.length_b   1.000
_cell.length_c   1.000
_cell.angle_alpha   90.00
_cell.angle_beta   90.00
_cell.angle_gamma   90.00
#
_symmetry.space_group_name_H-M   'P 1'
#
loop_
_entity.id
_entity.type
_entity.pdbx_description
1 polymer ?
#
loop_
_entity_poly.entity_id
_entity_poly.type
_entity_poly.pdbx_seq_one_letter_code
_entity_poly.pdbx_strand_id
1 'polypeptide(L)'
;MTGRFETDGIVPALKSAQAAAGAKEVVVMGGGHLCRQYLYAGLVDEVRIHLAPIVLGDGTPLFERTTVPPIRLVQRDTVSTPNATHLTYDVVRQEK
;
A
#
# COMPACT_ATOMS: atom_id res chain seq x y z
N MET A 1 -10.73 12.32 17.54
CA MET A 1 -9.83 11.48 16.73
C MET A 1 -8.48 11.47 17.43
N THR A 2 -8.07 10.33 17.99
CA THR A 2 -6.80 10.22 18.71
C THR A 2 -5.71 9.80 17.71
N GLY A 3 -4.66 10.62 17.56
CA GLY A 3 -3.48 10.27 16.78
C GLY A 3 -2.39 9.72 17.70
N ARG A 4 -1.68 8.69 17.24
CA ARG A 4 -0.47 8.17 17.90
C ARG A 4 0.70 8.26 16.94
N PHE A 5 1.85 8.74 17.44
CA PHE A 5 3.10 8.77 16.70
C PHE A 5 3.93 7.56 17.11
N GLU A 6 4.42 6.81 16.14
CA GLU A 6 5.26 5.62 16.33
C GLU A 6 6.59 5.86 15.64
N THR A 7 7.68 5.79 16.39
CA THR A 7 9.04 6.07 15.90
C THR A 7 9.91 4.82 15.80
N ASP A 8 9.41 3.67 16.30
CA ASP A 8 10.17 2.42 16.40
C ASP A 8 10.10 1.56 15.11
N GLY A 9 9.56 2.14 14.03
CA GLY A 9 9.50 1.51 12.71
C GLY A 9 8.14 0.89 12.36
N ILE A 10 8.08 0.28 11.17
CA ILE A 10 6.82 -0.16 10.54
C ILE A 10 6.13 -1.32 11.27
N VAL A 11 6.90 -2.24 11.87
CA VAL A 11 6.32 -3.44 12.50
C VAL A 11 5.62 -3.10 13.82
N PRO A 12 6.23 -2.34 14.75
CA PRO A 12 5.53 -1.87 15.95
C PRO A 12 4.31 -0.99 15.59
N ALA A 13 4.46 -0.10 14.61
CA ALA A 13 3.36 0.76 14.15
C ALA A 13 2.16 -0.05 13.63
N LEU A 14 2.41 -1.11 12.84
CA LEU A 14 1.37 -2.01 12.36
C LEU A 14 0.67 -2.74 13.50
N LYS A 15 1.41 -3.25 14.49
CA LYS A 15 0.82 -3.94 15.65
C LYS A 15 -0.10 -3.01 16.45
N SER A 16 0.34 -1.78 16.70
CA SER A 16 -0.48 -0.76 17.36
C SER A 16 -1.74 -0.44 16.55
N ALA A 17 -1.59 -0.29 15.22
CA ALA A 17 -2.72 -0.04 14.33
C ALA A 17 -3.73 -1.19 14.32
N GLN A 18 -3.26 -2.44 14.27
CA GLN A 18 -4.09 -3.64 14.33
C GLN A 18 -4.83 -3.74 15.68
N ALA A 19 -4.14 -3.49 16.79
CA ALA A 19 -4.76 -3.47 18.12
C ALA A 19 -5.88 -2.41 18.21
N ALA A 20 -5.67 -1.23 17.62
CA ALA A 20 -6.68 -0.18 17.58
C ALA A 20 -7.83 -0.48 16.60
N ALA A 21 -7.56 -1.15 15.48
CA ALA A 21 -8.55 -1.50 14.46
C ALA A 21 -9.45 -2.67 14.88
N GLY A 22 -8.95 -3.57 15.74
CA GLY A 22 -9.66 -4.79 16.13
C GLY A 22 -9.87 -5.71 14.94
N ALA A 23 -11.13 -5.99 14.59
CA ALA A 23 -11.49 -6.84 13.46
C ALA A 23 -11.55 -6.11 12.10
N LYS A 24 -11.21 -4.81 12.06
CA LYS A 24 -11.24 -4.00 10.84
C LYS A 24 -9.90 -4.04 10.10
N GLU A 25 -9.94 -3.62 8.84
CA GLU A 25 -8.74 -3.46 8.01
C GLU A 25 -7.85 -2.32 8.52
N VAL A 26 -6.53 -2.48 8.36
CA VAL A 26 -5.55 -1.42 8.55
C VAL A 26 -5.10 -0.94 7.18
N VAL A 27 -5.25 0.36 6.93
CA VAL A 27 -4.89 0.97 5.65
C VAL A 27 -3.61 1.78 5.79
N VAL A 28 -2.60 1.44 4.99
CA VAL A 28 -1.41 2.27 4.82
C VAL A 28 -1.74 3.38 3.82
N MET A 29 -2.05 4.58 4.31
CA MET A 29 -2.44 5.71 3.47
C MET A 29 -1.29 6.31 2.64
N GLY A 30 -0.04 5.98 2.95
CA GLY A 30 1.16 6.47 2.24
C GLY A 30 2.04 7.40 3.08
N GLY A 31 3.03 8.11 2.50
CA GLY A 31 3.36 8.23 1.07
C GLY A 31 4.11 7.04 0.47
N GLY A 32 4.59 7.18 -0.78
CA GLY A 32 5.18 6.09 -1.56
C GLY A 32 6.30 5.33 -0.86
N HIS A 33 7.17 6.03 -0.10
CA HIS A 33 8.22 5.40 0.70
C HIS A 33 7.66 4.41 1.73
N LEU A 34 6.63 4.81 2.48
CA LEU A 34 6.01 3.97 3.50
C LEU A 34 5.33 2.75 2.87
N CYS A 35 4.61 2.94 1.76
CA CYS A 35 4.00 1.83 1.02
C CYS A 35 5.05 0.80 0.59
N ARG A 36 6.20 1.25 0.07
CA ARG A 36 7.30 0.37 -0.33
C ARG A 36 7.89 -0.40 0.84
N GLN A 37 8.04 0.21 2.01
CA GLN A 37 8.55 -0.47 3.21
C GLN A 37 7.65 -1.64 3.62
N TYR A 38 6.33 -1.44 3.65
CA TYR A 38 5.37 -2.50 3.97
C TYR A 38 5.32 -3.60 2.91
N LEU A 39 5.34 -3.22 1.63
CA LEU A 39 5.38 -4.18 0.52
C LEU A 39 6.65 -5.04 0.55
N TYR A 40 7.81 -4.41 0.76
CA TYR A 40 9.09 -5.12 0.87
C TYR A 40 9.13 -6.09 2.06
N ALA A 41 8.52 -5.69 3.19
CA ALA A 41 8.42 -6.53 4.37
C ALA A 41 7.41 -7.69 4.23
N GLY A 42 6.68 -7.78 3.11
CA GLY A 42 5.66 -8.82 2.91
C GLY A 42 4.45 -8.68 3.85
N LEU A 43 4.18 -7.46 4.33
CA LEU A 43 3.14 -7.15 5.31
C LEU A 43 1.83 -6.64 4.69
N VAL A 44 1.76 -6.62 3.35
CA VAL A 44 0.61 -6.12 2.60
C VAL A 44 -0.10 -7.29 1.95
N ASP A 45 -1.40 -7.40 2.19
CA ASP A 45 -2.27 -8.42 1.59
C ASP A 45 -2.96 -7.89 0.32
N GLU A 46 -3.22 -6.59 0.26
CA GLU A 46 -3.98 -5.95 -0.81
C GLU A 46 -3.36 -4.61 -1.22
N VAL A 47 -3.35 -4.34 -2.53
CA VAL A 47 -2.95 -3.05 -3.11
C VAL A 47 -4.12 -2.47 -3.89
N ARG A 48 -4.56 -1.26 -3.51
CA ARG A 48 -5.51 -0.45 -4.30
C ARG A 48 -4.77 0.65 -5.03
N ILE A 49 -4.92 0.71 -6.36
CA ILE A 49 -4.34 1.75 -7.22
C ILE A 49 -5.47 2.56 -7.84
N HIS A 50 -5.43 3.87 -7.64
CA HIS A 50 -6.32 4.80 -8.31
C HIS A 50 -5.56 5.50 -9.42
N LEU A 51 -5.74 5.02 -10.65
CA LEU A 51 -5.07 5.55 -11.83
C LEU A 51 -5.89 6.69 -12.42
N ALA A 52 -5.46 7.92 -12.17
CA ALA A 52 -6.03 9.11 -12.81
C ALA A 52 -5.56 9.22 -14.28
N PRO A 53 -6.40 9.72 -15.21
CA PRO A 53 -6.04 9.89 -16.62
C PRO A 53 -5.20 11.15 -16.85
N ILE A 54 -4.09 11.28 -16.11
CA ILE A 54 -3.17 12.42 -16.19
C ILE A 54 -1.71 11.95 -16.15
N VAL A 55 -0.88 12.56 -16.98
CA VAL A 55 0.58 12.46 -16.87
C VAL A 55 1.07 13.69 -16.14
N LEU A 56 1.50 13.52 -14.89
CA LEU A 56 1.86 14.64 -14.00
C LEU A 56 3.20 15.30 -14.38
N GLY A 57 4.09 14.59 -15.07
CA GLY A 57 5.41 15.06 -15.49
C GLY A 57 6.50 14.93 -14.42
N ASP A 58 6.19 15.25 -13.16
CA ASP A 58 7.12 15.11 -12.03
C ASP A 58 6.37 14.90 -10.71
N GLY A 59 7.06 14.49 -9.65
CA GLY A 59 6.50 14.31 -8.30
C GLY A 59 7.15 13.18 -7.51
N THR A 60 6.52 12.78 -6.41
CA THR A 60 7.00 11.65 -5.60
C THR A 60 6.56 10.32 -6.22
N PRO A 61 7.48 9.47 -6.71
CA PRO A 61 7.12 8.19 -7.31
C PRO A 61 6.60 7.21 -6.25
N LEU A 62 5.55 6.46 -6.60
CA LEU A 62 5.05 5.35 -5.77
C LEU A 62 6.08 4.22 -5.69
N PHE A 63 6.69 3.85 -6.83
CA PHE A 63 7.71 2.83 -6.95
C PHE A 63 9.00 3.41 -7.53
N GLU A 64 10.11 3.20 -6.82
CA GLU A 64 11.45 3.60 -7.25
C GLU A 64 12.23 2.39 -7.74
N ARG A 65 13.18 2.63 -8.65
CA ARG A 65 13.86 1.63 -9.49
C ARG A 65 14.58 0.49 -8.74
N THR A 66 14.79 0.59 -7.43
CA THR A 66 15.68 -0.31 -6.68
C THR A 66 15.13 -0.79 -5.33
N THR A 67 13.88 -0.47 -4.97
CA THR A 67 13.44 -0.65 -3.57
C THR A 67 12.68 -1.95 -3.32
N VAL A 68 12.09 -2.57 -4.34
CA VAL A 68 11.20 -3.73 -4.15
C VAL A 68 11.52 -4.80 -5.20
N PRO A 69 11.75 -6.07 -4.81
CA PRO A 69 11.84 -7.17 -5.78
C PRO A 69 10.51 -7.30 -6.53
N PRO A 70 10.47 -7.99 -7.68
CA PRO A 70 9.20 -8.23 -8.38
C PRO A 70 8.17 -8.86 -7.45
N ILE A 71 7.07 -8.14 -7.19
CA ILE A 71 5.92 -8.64 -6.44
C ILE A 71 4.86 -9.03 -7.45
N ARG A 72 4.35 -10.26 -7.35
CA ARG A 72 3.24 -10.72 -8.17
C ARG A 72 1.93 -10.22 -7.58
N LEU A 73 1.14 -9.54 -8.40
CA LEU A 73 -0.19 -9.07 -8.07
C LEU A 73 -1.23 -9.87 -8.87
N VAL A 74 -2.36 -10.19 -8.25
CA VAL A 74 -3.51 -10.77 -8.92
C VAL A 74 -4.65 -9.76 -8.88
N GLN A 75 -5.14 -9.35 -10.05
CA GLN A 75 -6.25 -8.40 -10.10
C GLN A 75 -7.50 -9.05 -9.55
N ARG A 76 -8.05 -8.46 -8.50
CA ARG A 76 -9.28 -8.91 -7.85
C ARG A 76 -10.50 -8.19 -8.39
N ASP A 77 -10.39 -6.88 -8.58
CA ASP A 77 -11.49 -6.04 -9.03
C ASP A 77 -11.00 -4.82 -9.82
N THR A 78 -11.88 -4.26 -10.66
CA THR A 78 -11.62 -3.02 -11.39
C THR A 78 -12.90 -2.25 -11.62
N VAL A 79 -12.90 -0.98 -11.22
CA VAL A 79 -13.98 -0.03 -11.47
C VAL A 79 -13.44 1.13 -12.29
N SER A 80 -14.01 1.34 -13.47
CA SER A 80 -13.65 2.48 -14.32
C SER A 80 -14.66 3.62 -14.14
N THR A 81 -14.13 4.83 -13.89
CA THR A 81 -14.91 6.07 -13.84
C THR A 81 -14.29 7.10 -14.78
N PRO A 82 -14.99 8.21 -15.11
CA PRO A 82 -14.41 9.27 -15.93
C PRO A 82 -13.13 9.89 -15.35
N ASN A 83 -12.96 9.83 -14.02
CA ASN A 83 -11.87 10.51 -13.31
C ASN A 83 -10.73 9.57 -12.90
N ALA A 84 -10.97 8.26 -12.84
CA ALA A 84 -9.96 7.27 -12.50
C ALA A 84 -10.38 5.85 -12.86
N THR A 85 -9.38 5.00 -13.10
CA THR A 85 -9.52 3.55 -13.01
C THR A 85 -9.10 3.10 -11.62
N HIS A 86 -10.02 2.54 -10.85
CA HIS A 86 -9.78 2.00 -9.51
C HIS A 86 -9.47 0.50 -9.66
N LEU A 87 -8.24 0.12 -9.35
CA LEU A 87 -7.73 -1.24 -9.48
C LEU A 87 -7.51 -1.81 -8.07
N THR A 88 -7.99 -3.03 -7.84
CA THR A 88 -7.76 -3.76 -6.59
C THR A 88 -6.99 -5.04 -6.88
N TYR A 89 -5.86 -5.23 -6.20
CA TYR A 89 -4.98 -6.37 -6.38
C TYR A 89 -4.77 -7.12 -5.06
N ASP A 90 -4.82 -8.45 -5.12
CA ASP A 90 -4.23 -9.33 -4.11
C ASP A 90 -2.71 -9.39 -4.27
N VAL A 91 -1.98 -9.34 -3.16
CA VAL A 91 -0.54 -9.57 -3.13
C VAL A 91 -0.28 -11.07 -2.97
N VAL A 92 0.43 -11.66 -3.94
CA VAL A 92 0.84 -13.06 -3.83
C VAL A 92 2.06 -13.14 -2.92
N ARG A 93 1.89 -13.76 -1.74
CA ARG A 93 3.01 -14.06 -0.86
C ARG A 93 3.92 -15.08 -1.54
N GLN A 94 5.17 -14.71 -1.76
CA GLN A 94 6.20 -15.63 -2.21
C GLN A 94 6.60 -16.48 -1.00
N GLU A 95 6.39 -17.79 -1.03
CA GLU A 95 6.97 -18.69 -0.05
C GLU A 95 8.51 -18.62 -0.20
N LYS A 96 9.22 -18.41 0.91
CA LYS A 96 10.68 -18.39 0.94
C LYS A 96 11.25 -19.80 0.85
#